data_AF-A0A2J7PLW7-F1
#
_entry.id   AF-A0A2J7PLW7-F1
#
_cell.length_a   1.000
_cell.length_b   1.000
_cell.length_c   1.000
_cell.angle_alpha   90.00
_cell.angle_beta   90.00
_cell.angle_gamma   90.00
#
_symmetry.space_group_name_H-M   'P 1'
#
loop_
_entity.id
_entity.type
_entity.pdbx_description
1 polymer ?
#
loop_
_entity_poly.entity_id
_entity_poly.type
_entity_poly.pdbx_seq_one_letter_code
_entity_poly.pdbx_strand_id
1 'polypeptide(L)'
;MSRYKPDTRAAFSRQPAHYLLFDVGQPMTSTQMRNAITAVQNVLMLACSIRGGSRIPAFGLAMINQNFQNVYSLEAIQGNFSKISAAFNSLSYQAKISEKVSFQEFKDYLYLAINSLLEDFKSKSEIMSGNNKWQFPPQMQITFVTAKDGSDIQLCLEEAVKTMNIAKLKKIQVVQLQNELGNLVTERNMEEPGQKINTNFLKGVEFVVLVQVAGTEKELESFFKTWLLDCDIDHEHLRISLPPSVDLPGSASPVLKCDIGECLINPLSLPFGHRYQIQMDFCSIQLGGSGLTKSAGMLLG
;
A
#
# COMPACT_ATOMS: atom_id res chain seq x y z
N MET A 1 -18.38 39.43 12.45
CA MET A 1 -17.62 38.71 11.40
C MET A 1 -17.18 37.36 11.96
N SER A 2 -17.92 36.31 11.61
CA SER A 2 -17.58 34.93 11.99
C SER A 2 -16.26 34.56 11.31
N ARG A 3 -15.22 34.26 12.11
CA ARG A 3 -13.98 33.71 11.58
C ARG A 3 -14.30 32.28 11.14
N TYR A 4 -14.51 32.08 9.85
CA TYR A 4 -14.37 30.77 9.23
C TYR A 4 -12.96 30.27 9.57
N LYS A 5 -12.84 29.39 10.55
CA LYS A 5 -11.71 28.46 10.59
C LYS A 5 -11.94 27.53 9.38
N PRO A 6 -11.03 27.46 8.41
CA PRO A 6 -11.07 26.31 7.51
C PRO A 6 -10.92 25.08 8.40
N ASP A 7 -11.86 24.14 8.29
CA ASP A 7 -11.73 22.82 8.91
C ASP A 7 -10.43 22.22 8.35
N THR A 8 -9.37 22.23 9.16
CA THR A 8 -8.14 21.49 8.86
C THR A 8 -8.52 20.03 8.85
N ARG A 9 -8.67 19.49 7.64
CA ARG A 9 -9.10 18.13 7.39
C ARG A 9 -8.05 17.14 7.90
N ALA A 10 -8.49 16.02 8.47
CA ALA A 10 -7.57 15.01 8.96
C ALA A 10 -6.83 14.31 7.80
N ALA A 11 -5.50 14.29 7.87
CA ALA A 11 -4.64 13.52 6.97
C ALA A 11 -5.08 12.06 6.90
N PHE A 12 -4.96 11.44 5.73
CA PHE A 12 -5.34 10.05 5.46
C PHE A 12 -6.83 9.70 5.65
N SER A 13 -7.71 10.68 5.84
CA SER A 13 -9.16 10.45 6.00
C SER A 13 -9.84 9.77 4.80
N ARG A 14 -9.18 9.73 3.64
CA ARG A 14 -9.68 9.12 2.39
C ARG A 14 -8.88 7.90 1.93
N GLN A 15 -8.06 7.32 2.81
CA GLN A 15 -7.34 6.11 2.46
C GLN A 15 -8.32 4.99 2.09
N PRO A 16 -8.10 4.29 0.96
CA PRO A 16 -8.95 3.18 0.58
C PRO A 16 -8.64 1.95 1.45
N ALA A 17 -9.60 1.03 1.53
CA ALA A 17 -9.31 -0.34 1.92
C ALA A 17 -8.46 -1.01 0.82
N HIS A 18 -7.48 -1.83 1.22
CA HIS A 18 -6.64 -2.56 0.27
C HIS A 18 -6.96 -4.04 0.27
N TYR A 19 -7.42 -4.56 -0.87
CA TYR A 19 -7.44 -6.00 -1.13
C TYR A 19 -6.23 -6.38 -1.95
N LEU A 20 -5.53 -7.43 -1.51
CA LEU A 20 -4.45 -8.05 -2.25
C LEU A 20 -4.92 -9.41 -2.74
N LEU A 21 -4.97 -9.58 -4.06
CA LEU A 21 -5.31 -10.82 -4.73
C LEU A 21 -4.03 -11.40 -5.35
N PHE A 22 -3.71 -12.64 -5.03
CA PHE A 22 -2.59 -13.35 -5.64
C PHE A 22 -3.06 -14.39 -6.65
N ASP A 23 -2.47 -14.38 -7.84
CA ASP A 23 -2.47 -15.54 -8.71
C ASP A 23 -1.33 -16.47 -8.29
N VAL A 24 -1.68 -17.56 -7.62
CA VAL A 24 -0.70 -18.57 -7.15
C VAL A 24 -0.52 -19.71 -8.16
N GLY A 25 -1.28 -19.72 -9.27
CA GLY A 25 -1.14 -20.69 -10.34
C GLY A 25 0.10 -20.45 -11.21
N GLN A 26 0.44 -21.41 -12.08
CA GLN A 26 1.52 -21.21 -13.05
C GLN A 26 1.23 -19.98 -13.96
N PRO A 27 2.26 -19.19 -14.36
CA PRO A 27 3.69 -19.42 -14.24
C PRO A 27 4.36 -18.79 -13.01
N MET A 28 3.60 -18.44 -11.96
CA MET A 28 4.16 -17.83 -10.74
C MET A 28 5.21 -18.75 -10.08
N THR A 29 6.40 -18.23 -9.84
CA THR A 29 7.47 -19.00 -9.17
C THR A 29 7.43 -18.84 -7.66
N SER A 30 7.95 -19.83 -6.92
CA SER A 30 8.07 -19.75 -5.45
C SER A 30 8.90 -18.55 -4.98
N THR A 31 9.91 -18.14 -5.76
CA THR A 31 10.75 -16.97 -5.47
C THR A 31 9.96 -15.67 -5.63
N GLN A 32 9.25 -15.50 -6.74
CA GLN A 32 8.38 -14.32 -6.95
C GLN A 32 7.30 -14.23 -5.88
N MET A 33 6.67 -15.36 -5.55
CA MET A 33 5.67 -15.42 -4.48
C MET A 33 6.26 -14.99 -3.13
N ARG A 34 7.43 -15.54 -2.76
CA ARG A 34 8.14 -15.16 -1.53
C ARG A 34 8.48 -13.68 -1.51
N ASN A 35 9.09 -13.17 -2.58
CA ASN A 35 9.49 -11.76 -2.69
C ASN A 35 8.26 -10.83 -2.53
N ALA A 36 7.14 -11.16 -3.17
CA ALA A 36 5.91 -10.37 -3.08
C ALA A 36 5.29 -10.41 -1.69
N ILE A 37 5.22 -11.59 -1.05
CA ILE A 37 4.73 -11.72 0.32
C ILE A 37 5.60 -10.91 1.28
N THR A 38 6.93 -11.07 1.22
CA THR A 38 7.88 -10.35 2.09
C THR A 38 7.76 -8.85 1.91
N ALA A 39 7.74 -8.36 0.66
CA ALA A 39 7.60 -6.94 0.36
C ALA A 39 6.31 -6.34 0.95
N VAL A 40 5.16 -7.02 0.79
CA VAL A 40 3.88 -6.54 1.35
C VAL A 40 3.90 -6.58 2.87
N GLN A 41 4.39 -7.67 3.48
CA GLN A 41 4.46 -7.79 4.93
C GLN A 41 5.32 -6.68 5.55
N ASN A 42 6.45 -6.33 4.93
CA ASN A 42 7.31 -5.23 5.38
C ASN A 42 6.54 -3.90 5.37
N VAL A 43 5.80 -3.61 4.29
CA VAL A 43 5.01 -2.38 4.17
C VAL A 43 3.84 -2.34 5.17
N LEU A 44 3.14 -3.45 5.37
CA LEU A 44 2.05 -3.54 6.34
C LEU A 44 2.57 -3.39 7.78
N MET A 45 3.73 -3.99 8.10
CA MET A 45 4.38 -3.83 9.40
C MET A 45 4.78 -2.36 9.64
N LEU A 46 5.31 -1.70 8.61
CA LEU A 46 5.62 -0.27 8.66
C LEU A 46 4.34 0.54 8.87
N ALA A 47 3.26 0.25 8.15
CA ALA A 47 1.95 0.91 8.31
C ALA A 47 1.39 0.79 9.73
N CYS A 48 1.60 -0.36 10.40
CA CYS A 48 1.23 -0.56 11.81
C CYS A 48 2.06 0.27 12.79
N SER A 49 3.29 0.62 12.43
CA SER A 49 4.29 1.20 13.33
C SER A 49 4.35 2.73 13.25
N ILE A 50 3.86 3.30 12.16
CA ILE A 50 3.82 4.74 11.97
C ILE A 50 2.72 5.37 12.83
N ARG A 51 3.05 6.48 13.50
CA ARG A 51 2.10 7.27 14.28
C ARG A 51 1.24 8.15 13.38
N GLY A 52 0.05 8.51 13.84
CA GLY A 52 -0.87 9.40 13.13
C GLY A 52 -2.06 8.66 12.53
N GLY A 53 -2.68 9.25 11.51
CA GLY A 53 -3.80 8.64 10.79
C GLY A 53 -3.39 7.33 10.10
N SER A 54 -4.33 6.38 9.99
CA SER A 54 -4.04 5.09 9.36
C SER A 54 -3.82 5.26 7.86
N ARG A 55 -2.61 4.93 7.41
CA ARG A 55 -2.22 4.98 5.99
C ARG A 55 -2.83 3.86 5.18
N ILE A 56 -3.02 2.71 5.83
CA ILE A 56 -3.69 1.55 5.27
C ILE A 56 -4.76 1.13 6.29
N PRO A 57 -5.98 1.69 6.18
CA PRO A 57 -6.99 1.59 7.22
C PRO A 57 -7.62 0.20 7.33
N ALA A 58 -7.64 -0.56 6.24
CA ALA A 58 -8.12 -1.93 6.21
C ALA A 58 -7.38 -2.75 5.14
N PHE A 59 -7.23 -4.05 5.41
CA PHE A 59 -6.57 -4.98 4.50
C PHE A 59 -7.31 -6.31 4.41
N GLY A 60 -7.39 -6.83 3.18
CA GLY A 60 -7.92 -8.16 2.86
C GLY A 60 -6.95 -8.90 1.96
N LEU A 61 -6.91 -10.23 2.08
CA LEU A 61 -6.02 -11.10 1.32
C LEU A 61 -6.82 -12.21 0.66
N ALA A 62 -6.62 -12.41 -0.64
CA ALA A 62 -7.25 -13.45 -1.41
C ALA A 62 -6.29 -14.08 -2.41
N MET A 63 -6.66 -15.24 -2.94
CA MET A 63 -5.89 -15.94 -3.96
C MET A 63 -6.75 -16.61 -5.02
N ILE A 64 -6.16 -16.82 -6.19
CA ILE A 64 -6.67 -17.63 -7.29
C ILE A 64 -5.65 -18.75 -7.57
N ASN A 65 -6.12 -19.99 -7.52
CA ASN A 65 -5.43 -21.18 -8.03
C ASN A 65 -6.42 -21.95 -8.94
N GLN A 66 -6.78 -23.19 -8.57
CA GLN A 66 -7.93 -23.95 -9.11
C GLN A 66 -9.29 -23.43 -8.65
N ASN A 67 -9.31 -22.46 -7.73
CA ASN A 67 -10.50 -21.76 -7.28
C ASN A 67 -10.12 -20.39 -6.75
N PHE A 68 -11.13 -19.56 -6.49
CA PHE A 68 -10.97 -18.35 -5.70
C PHE A 68 -11.11 -18.67 -4.21
N GLN A 69 -10.22 -18.12 -3.39
CA GLN A 69 -10.31 -18.17 -1.93
C GLN A 69 -10.06 -16.80 -1.32
N ASN A 70 -10.98 -16.35 -0.46
CA ASN A 70 -10.77 -15.21 0.42
C ASN A 70 -10.01 -15.67 1.69
N VAL A 71 -8.68 -15.54 1.68
CA VAL A 71 -7.78 -16.04 2.73
C VAL A 71 -7.91 -15.23 4.02
N TYR A 72 -8.16 -13.92 3.89
CA TYR A 72 -8.36 -13.00 5.01
C TYR A 72 -9.40 -11.95 4.61
N SER A 73 -10.58 -12.00 5.25
CA SER A 73 -11.64 -11.00 5.09
C SER A 73 -11.15 -9.63 5.54
N LEU A 74 -11.73 -8.58 4.96
CA LEU A 74 -11.29 -7.22 5.21
C LEU A 74 -11.48 -6.80 6.67
N GLU A 75 -10.37 -6.45 7.31
CA GLU A 75 -10.32 -5.95 8.69
C GLU A 75 -9.32 -4.80 8.82
N ALA A 76 -9.42 -4.04 9.91
CA ALA A 76 -8.44 -3.01 10.23
C ALA A 76 -7.06 -3.64 10.48
N ILE A 77 -6.00 -3.08 9.87
CA ILE A 77 -4.64 -3.61 10.03
C ILE A 77 -4.13 -3.43 11.46
N GLN A 78 -4.42 -2.27 12.05
CA GLN A 78 -4.01 -1.94 13.41
C GLN A 78 -4.65 -2.93 14.40
N GLY A 79 -3.81 -3.64 15.15
CA GLY A 79 -4.24 -4.66 16.10
C GLY A 79 -4.50 -6.05 15.50
N ASN A 80 -4.52 -6.21 14.18
CA ASN A 80 -4.74 -7.51 13.52
C ASN A 80 -3.55 -8.04 12.71
N PHE A 81 -2.37 -7.38 12.78
CA PHE A 81 -1.19 -7.80 12.00
C PHE A 81 -0.76 -9.26 12.23
N SER A 82 -0.94 -9.80 13.45
CA SER A 82 -0.64 -11.21 13.73
C SER A 82 -1.52 -12.17 12.92
N LYS A 83 -2.81 -11.85 12.75
CA LYS A 83 -3.74 -12.63 11.91
C LYS A 83 -3.38 -12.50 10.44
N ILE A 84 -3.05 -11.28 9.99
CA ILE A 84 -2.63 -11.02 8.61
C ILE A 84 -1.35 -11.81 8.29
N SER A 85 -0.37 -11.81 9.20
CA SER A 85 0.86 -12.59 9.06
C SER A 85 0.58 -14.09 8.98
N ALA A 86 -0.32 -14.62 9.82
CA ALA A 86 -0.76 -16.01 9.73
C ALA A 86 -1.46 -16.33 8.39
N ALA A 87 -2.25 -15.40 7.85
CA ALA A 87 -2.89 -15.56 6.54
C ALA A 87 -1.85 -15.66 5.40
N PHE A 88 -0.79 -14.86 5.44
CA PHE A 88 0.34 -14.97 4.49
C PHE A 88 1.09 -16.31 4.59
N ASN A 89 1.23 -16.86 5.80
CA ASN A 89 1.83 -18.18 5.99
C ASN A 89 0.95 -19.28 5.36
N SER A 90 -0.37 -19.19 5.54
CA SER A 90 -1.33 -20.10 4.88
C SER A 90 -1.24 -20.01 3.35
N LEU A 91 -1.24 -18.78 2.82
CA LEU A 91 -1.06 -18.51 1.39
C LEU A 91 0.24 -19.13 0.85
N SER A 92 1.34 -18.96 1.56
CA SER A 92 2.66 -19.51 1.18
C SER A 92 2.66 -21.04 1.12
N TYR A 93 1.91 -21.70 2.00
CA TYR A 93 1.76 -23.15 1.97
C TYR A 93 0.95 -23.60 0.75
N GLN A 94 -0.15 -22.91 0.46
CA GLN A 94 -1.02 -23.23 -0.68
C GLN A 94 -0.33 -22.98 -2.02
N ALA A 95 0.51 -21.94 -2.13
CA ALA A 95 1.27 -21.65 -3.34
C ALA A 95 2.24 -22.79 -3.76
N LYS A 96 2.59 -23.71 -2.84
CA LYS A 96 3.40 -24.91 -3.18
C LYS A 96 2.62 -25.93 -4.01
N ILE A 97 1.30 -25.89 -3.95
CA ILE A 97 0.37 -26.79 -4.66
C ILE A 97 -0.18 -26.04 -5.88
N SER A 98 0.72 -25.34 -6.59
CA SER A 98 0.38 -24.56 -7.77
C SER A 98 0.12 -25.48 -8.95
N GLU A 99 -1.03 -25.33 -9.60
CA GLU A 99 -1.40 -26.10 -10.78
C GLU A 99 -1.59 -25.21 -12.00
N LYS A 100 -1.59 -25.84 -13.17
CA LYS A 100 -1.85 -25.17 -14.44
C LYS A 100 -3.35 -25.23 -14.72
N VAL A 101 -4.00 -24.07 -14.66
CA VAL A 101 -5.41 -23.88 -14.98
C VAL A 101 -5.53 -23.34 -16.40
N SER A 102 -6.58 -23.72 -17.14
CA SER A 102 -6.82 -23.13 -18.46
C SER A 102 -7.11 -21.63 -18.33
N PHE A 103 -6.82 -20.85 -19.37
CA PHE A 103 -7.07 -19.42 -19.30
C PHE A 103 -8.57 -19.09 -19.13
N GLN A 104 -9.46 -19.92 -19.70
CA GLN A 104 -10.89 -19.71 -19.57
C GLN A 104 -11.38 -19.94 -18.13
N GLU A 105 -10.99 -21.05 -17.49
CA GLU A 105 -11.33 -21.29 -16.08
C GLU A 105 -10.74 -20.20 -15.17
N PHE A 106 -9.51 -19.77 -15.46
CA PHE A 106 -8.88 -18.66 -14.75
C PHE A 106 -9.68 -17.35 -14.87
N LYS A 107 -10.25 -17.04 -16.05
CA LYS A 107 -11.16 -15.90 -16.21
C LYS A 107 -12.37 -16.05 -15.30
N ASP A 108 -13.02 -17.22 -15.28
CA ASP A 108 -14.20 -17.43 -14.45
C ASP A 108 -13.89 -17.23 -12.96
N TYR A 109 -12.74 -17.71 -12.48
CA TYR A 109 -12.27 -17.47 -11.12
C TYR A 109 -11.91 -16.00 -10.86
N LEU A 110 -11.37 -15.29 -11.84
CA LEU A 110 -11.08 -13.85 -11.73
C LEU A 110 -12.36 -13.04 -11.58
N TYR A 111 -13.39 -13.34 -12.38
CA TYR A 111 -14.70 -12.70 -12.27
C TYR A 111 -15.34 -12.96 -10.90
N LEU A 112 -15.31 -14.22 -10.45
CA LEU A 112 -15.79 -14.60 -9.13
C LEU A 112 -15.04 -13.85 -8.03
N ALA A 113 -13.72 -13.76 -8.13
CA ALA A 113 -12.88 -13.07 -7.15
C ALA A 113 -13.27 -11.60 -7.01
N ILE A 114 -13.36 -10.86 -8.13
CA ILE A 114 -13.73 -9.45 -8.10
C ILE A 114 -15.12 -9.25 -7.49
N ASN A 115 -16.10 -10.06 -7.88
CA ASN A 115 -17.46 -9.95 -7.32
C ASN A 115 -17.47 -10.25 -5.81
N SER A 116 -16.82 -11.33 -5.37
CA SER A 116 -16.76 -11.69 -3.95
C SER A 116 -16.05 -10.64 -3.10
N LEU A 117 -15.00 -9.98 -3.61
CA LEU A 117 -14.32 -8.89 -2.89
C LEU A 117 -15.18 -7.62 -2.79
N LEU A 118 -15.92 -7.29 -3.86
CA LEU A 118 -16.88 -6.18 -3.84
C LEU A 118 -18.01 -6.44 -2.83
N GLU A 119 -18.52 -7.66 -2.76
CA GLU A 119 -19.54 -8.08 -1.80
C GLU A 119 -19.02 -8.07 -0.36
N ASP A 120 -17.80 -8.57 -0.10
CA ASP A 120 -17.15 -8.52 1.22
C ASP A 120 -17.03 -7.06 1.69
N PHE A 121 -16.56 -6.16 0.83
CA PHE A 121 -16.45 -4.74 1.16
C PHE A 121 -17.81 -4.09 1.46
N LYS A 122 -18.82 -4.37 0.63
CA LYS A 122 -20.18 -3.85 0.81
C LYS A 122 -20.76 -4.30 2.15
N SER A 123 -20.70 -5.60 2.43
CA SER A 123 -21.20 -6.19 3.68
C SER A 123 -20.51 -5.58 4.90
N LYS A 124 -19.17 -5.47 4.88
CA LYS A 124 -18.40 -4.85 5.97
C LYS A 124 -18.73 -3.36 6.13
N SER A 125 -18.90 -2.64 5.03
CA SER A 125 -19.29 -1.23 5.06
C SER A 125 -20.65 -1.03 5.73
N GLU A 126 -21.63 -1.90 5.46
CA GLU A 126 -22.96 -1.84 6.05
C GLU A 126 -22.95 -2.16 7.54
N ILE A 127 -22.28 -3.24 7.93
CA ILE A 127 -22.13 -3.65 9.34
C ILE A 127 -21.45 -2.55 10.17
N MET A 128 -20.42 -1.92 9.62
CA MET A 128 -19.59 -0.98 10.36
C MET A 128 -20.11 0.45 10.37
N SER A 129 -21.03 0.80 9.46
CA SER A 129 -21.67 2.13 9.45
C SER A 129 -22.47 2.43 10.74
N GLY A 130 -22.76 1.41 11.56
CA GLY A 130 -23.41 1.56 12.87
C GLY A 130 -22.45 1.74 14.07
N ASN A 131 -21.13 1.65 13.89
CA ASN A 131 -20.17 1.62 15.00
C ASN A 131 -19.25 2.85 14.99
N ASN A 132 -19.47 3.79 15.90
CA ASN A 132 -18.74 5.07 15.98
C ASN A 132 -17.24 4.97 16.32
N LYS A 133 -16.71 3.77 16.59
CA LYS A 133 -15.30 3.58 17.01
C LYS A 133 -14.32 3.43 15.86
N TRP A 134 -14.77 2.99 14.68
CA TRP A 134 -13.91 2.78 13.53
C TRP A 134 -14.54 3.40 12.28
N GLN A 135 -13.87 4.39 11.71
CA GLN A 135 -14.33 5.01 10.48
C GLN A 135 -13.98 4.09 9.30
N PHE A 136 -15.00 3.44 8.76
CA PHE A 136 -14.83 2.52 7.64
C PHE A 136 -14.30 3.27 6.40
N PRO A 137 -13.35 2.70 5.63
CA PRO A 137 -12.81 3.35 4.44
C PRO A 137 -13.91 3.71 3.43
N PRO A 138 -13.88 4.91 2.82
CA PRO A 138 -14.93 5.34 1.89
C PRO A 138 -14.88 4.59 0.56
N GLN A 139 -13.72 4.03 0.22
CA GLN A 139 -13.46 3.35 -1.05
C GLN A 139 -12.56 2.12 -0.83
N MET A 140 -12.45 1.28 -1.85
CA MET A 140 -11.53 0.14 -1.88
C MET A 140 -10.64 0.16 -3.11
N GLN A 141 -9.48 -0.48 -3.01
CA GLN A 141 -8.57 -0.75 -4.10
C GLN A 141 -8.25 -2.25 -4.13
N ILE A 142 -8.29 -2.85 -5.31
CA ILE A 142 -7.85 -4.24 -5.52
C ILE A 142 -6.48 -4.20 -6.18
N THR A 143 -5.49 -4.87 -5.62
CA THR A 143 -4.19 -5.07 -6.24
C THR A 143 -4.05 -6.55 -6.57
N PHE A 144 -3.93 -6.88 -7.85
CA PHE A 144 -3.83 -8.25 -8.34
C PHE A 144 -2.40 -8.55 -8.78
N VAL A 145 -1.72 -9.47 -8.11
CA VAL A 145 -0.33 -9.85 -8.41
C VAL A 145 -0.32 -11.16 -9.20
N THR A 146 0.29 -11.16 -10.38
CA THR A 146 0.30 -12.31 -11.29
C THR A 146 1.60 -12.37 -12.10
N ALA A 147 1.98 -13.57 -12.53
CA ALA A 147 3.05 -13.79 -13.51
C ALA A 147 2.51 -14.14 -14.92
N LYS A 148 1.19 -14.19 -15.10
CA LYS A 148 0.53 -14.35 -16.41
C LYS A 148 0.60 -13.04 -17.20
N ASP A 149 0.17 -13.07 -18.46
CA ASP A 149 0.10 -11.86 -19.29
C ASP A 149 -0.86 -10.83 -18.68
N GLY A 150 -0.31 -9.68 -18.30
CA GLY A 150 -1.07 -8.64 -17.63
C GLY A 150 -2.03 -7.90 -18.54
N SER A 151 -1.78 -7.88 -19.86
CA SER A 151 -2.63 -7.20 -20.85
C SER A 151 -3.93 -7.98 -21.05
N ASP A 152 -3.83 -9.31 -21.20
CA ASP A 152 -4.99 -10.19 -21.30
C ASP A 152 -5.86 -10.12 -20.03
N ILE A 153 -5.22 -10.06 -18.86
CA ILE A 153 -5.88 -9.92 -17.57
C ILE A 153 -6.55 -8.56 -17.42
N GLN A 154 -5.88 -7.48 -17.82
CA GLN A 154 -6.44 -6.14 -17.82
C GLN A 154 -7.72 -6.09 -18.66
N LEU A 155 -7.70 -6.63 -19.88
CA LEU A 155 -8.88 -6.69 -20.75
C LEU A 155 -10.03 -7.46 -20.11
N CYS A 156 -9.74 -8.60 -19.46
CA CYS A 156 -10.75 -9.39 -18.77
C CYS A 156 -11.38 -8.63 -17.59
N LEU A 157 -10.58 -7.87 -16.83
CA LEU A 157 -11.05 -7.07 -15.71
C LEU A 157 -11.87 -5.87 -16.17
N GLU A 158 -11.48 -5.22 -17.26
CA GLU A 158 -12.25 -4.13 -17.86
C GLU A 158 -13.62 -4.61 -18.36
N GLU A 159 -13.70 -5.84 -18.88
CA GLU A 159 -14.97 -6.46 -19.24
C GLU A 159 -15.81 -6.82 -18.00
N ALA A 160 -15.19 -7.45 -16.99
CA ALA A 160 -15.86 -7.81 -15.74
C ALA A 160 -16.48 -6.59 -15.03
N VAL A 161 -15.70 -5.51 -14.90
CA VAL A 161 -16.09 -4.28 -14.21
C VAL A 161 -17.31 -3.61 -14.85
N LYS A 162 -17.51 -3.73 -16.17
CA LYS A 162 -18.69 -3.16 -16.85
C LYS A 162 -20.01 -3.78 -16.40
N THR A 163 -19.97 -5.00 -15.87
CA THR A 163 -21.17 -5.75 -15.46
C THR A 163 -21.41 -5.71 -13.95
N MET A 164 -20.49 -5.13 -13.18
CA MET A 164 -20.46 -5.17 -11.72
C MET A 164 -20.83 -3.82 -11.08
N ASN A 165 -21.31 -3.85 -9.83
CA ASN A 165 -21.54 -2.63 -9.05
C ASN A 165 -20.23 -2.14 -8.42
N ILE A 166 -19.62 -1.13 -9.04
CA ILE A 166 -18.30 -0.60 -8.67
C ILE A 166 -18.34 0.72 -7.89
N ALA A 167 -19.48 1.10 -7.31
CA ALA A 167 -19.70 2.45 -6.76
C ALA A 167 -18.67 2.92 -5.71
N LYS A 168 -18.02 2.00 -4.99
CA LYS A 168 -16.98 2.30 -3.99
C LYS A 168 -15.58 1.79 -4.36
N LEU A 169 -15.41 1.23 -5.54
CA LEU A 169 -14.10 0.78 -6.00
C LEU A 169 -13.36 1.98 -6.62
N LYS A 170 -12.14 2.22 -6.14
CA LYS A 170 -11.27 3.33 -6.55
C LYS A 170 -10.49 2.97 -7.81
N LYS A 171 -9.87 1.79 -7.80
CA LYS A 171 -9.12 1.21 -8.92
C LYS A 171 -8.84 -0.28 -8.68
N ILE A 172 -8.61 -0.99 -9.78
CA ILE A 172 -7.98 -2.31 -9.81
C ILE A 172 -6.59 -2.14 -10.40
N GLN A 173 -5.57 -2.70 -9.77
CA GLN A 173 -4.19 -2.58 -10.21
C GLN A 173 -3.63 -3.97 -10.47
N VAL A 174 -3.35 -4.28 -11.74
CA VAL A 174 -2.74 -5.54 -12.17
C VAL A 174 -1.22 -5.35 -12.10
N VAL A 175 -0.57 -6.10 -11.22
CA VAL A 175 0.89 -6.12 -11.05
C VAL A 175 1.42 -7.37 -11.73
N GLN A 176 1.94 -7.19 -12.93
CA GLN A 176 2.56 -8.26 -13.69
C GLN A 176 4.04 -8.39 -13.29
N LEU A 177 4.38 -9.56 -12.76
CA LEU A 177 5.76 -9.93 -12.45
C LEU A 177 6.44 -10.43 -13.72
N GLN A 178 7.50 -9.75 -14.15
CA GLN A 178 8.29 -10.20 -15.28
C GLN A 178 9.15 -11.40 -14.84
N ASN A 179 9.23 -12.41 -15.71
CA ASN A 179 10.15 -13.51 -15.50
C ASN A 179 11.55 -13.08 -15.95
N GLU A 180 12.58 -13.34 -15.13
CA GLU A 180 13.99 -13.10 -15.50
C GLU A 180 14.40 -13.87 -16.78
N LEU A 181 13.70 -14.97 -17.11
CA LEU A 181 13.88 -15.75 -18.35
C LEU A 181 13.02 -15.27 -19.54
N GLY A 182 12.13 -14.28 -19.34
CA GLY A 182 11.16 -13.83 -20.35
C GLY A 182 11.77 -13.13 -21.56
N ASN A 183 13.04 -12.72 -21.48
CA ASN A 183 13.76 -12.06 -22.58
C ASN A 183 14.26 -13.03 -23.67
N LEU A 184 14.03 -14.35 -23.56
CA LEU A 184 14.50 -15.32 -24.56
C LEU A 184 13.39 -15.93 -25.44
N VAL A 185 12.11 -15.60 -25.25
CA VAL A 185 10.99 -16.22 -26.02
C VAL A 185 10.09 -15.20 -26.72
N THR A 186 10.45 -13.91 -26.73
CA THR A 186 9.76 -12.93 -27.58
C THR A 186 10.75 -12.14 -28.43
N GLU A 187 11.38 -12.81 -29.40
CA GLU A 187 11.80 -12.14 -30.63
C GLU A 187 10.56 -11.72 -31.43
N ARG A 188 9.86 -10.70 -30.95
CA ARG A 188 9.03 -9.83 -31.79
C ARG A 188 9.23 -8.40 -31.33
N ASN A 189 10.10 -7.73 -32.09
CA ASN A 189 10.34 -6.29 -32.16
C ASN A 189 11.10 -5.67 -30.97
N MET A 190 12.42 -5.63 -31.12
CA MET A 190 13.31 -4.70 -30.43
C MET A 190 12.88 -3.25 -30.72
N GLU A 191 12.29 -2.59 -29.73
CA GLU A 191 12.47 -1.15 -29.52
C GLU A 191 13.17 -0.97 -28.15
N GLU A 192 14.20 -0.11 -28.13
CA GLU A 192 15.08 0.17 -27.00
C GLU A 192 14.35 0.46 -25.66
N PRO A 193 15.01 0.25 -24.50
CA PRO A 193 14.47 0.59 -23.19
C PRO A 193 14.51 2.10 -22.95
N GLY A 194 13.68 2.83 -23.68
CA GLY A 194 13.28 4.18 -23.31
C GLY A 194 12.31 4.09 -22.12
N GLN A 195 12.61 4.79 -21.03
CA GLN A 195 11.66 5.12 -19.97
C GLN A 195 10.44 5.83 -20.58
N LYS A 196 9.47 5.06 -21.09
CA LYS A 196 8.13 5.57 -21.40
C LYS A 196 7.38 5.62 -20.07
N ILE A 197 7.64 6.68 -19.30
CA ILE A 197 6.64 7.20 -18.38
C ILE A 197 5.46 7.57 -19.28
N ASN A 198 4.45 6.69 -19.34
CA ASN A 198 3.24 6.92 -20.11
C ASN A 198 2.54 8.15 -19.52
N THR A 199 2.79 9.31 -20.13
CA THR A 199 2.12 10.58 -19.85
C THR A 199 0.76 10.63 -20.57
N ASN A 200 -0.01 9.54 -20.51
CA ASN A 200 -1.40 9.52 -20.96
C ASN A 200 -2.33 10.06 -19.85
N PHE A 201 -1.98 11.22 -19.30
CA PHE A 201 -2.68 11.87 -18.19
C PHE A 201 -4.07 12.44 -18.57
N LEU A 202 -4.60 12.14 -19.77
CA LEU A 202 -5.87 12.68 -20.29
C LEU A 202 -6.68 11.66 -21.14
N LYS A 203 -6.67 10.38 -20.78
CA LYS A 203 -7.81 9.48 -21.08
C LYS A 203 -8.53 9.22 -19.76
N GLY A 204 -9.87 9.27 -19.79
CA GLY A 204 -10.72 9.17 -18.59
C GLY A 204 -10.24 8.07 -17.65
N VAL A 205 -10.18 8.40 -16.35
CA VAL A 205 -9.62 7.60 -15.24
C VAL A 205 -9.65 6.10 -15.55
N GLU A 206 -8.51 5.56 -15.98
CA GLU A 206 -8.38 4.13 -16.28
C GLU A 206 -8.53 3.38 -14.96
N PHE A 207 -9.68 2.72 -14.80
CA PHE A 207 -10.08 2.10 -13.55
C PHE A 207 -9.32 0.81 -13.27
N VAL A 208 -8.81 0.18 -14.33
CA VAL A 208 -7.94 -0.99 -14.29
C VAL A 208 -6.58 -0.54 -14.81
N VAL A 209 -5.54 -0.63 -13.97
CA VAL A 209 -4.19 -0.15 -14.32
C VAL A 209 -3.23 -1.32 -14.33
N LEU A 210 -2.54 -1.52 -15.44
CA LEU A 210 -1.43 -2.47 -15.53
C LEU A 210 -0.11 -1.82 -15.08
N VAL A 211 0.60 -2.49 -14.20
CA VAL A 211 1.95 -2.15 -13.75
C VAL A 211 2.85 -3.37 -13.92
N GLN A 212 3.94 -3.20 -14.64
CA GLN A 212 4.95 -4.24 -14.82
C GLN A 212 6.12 -3.98 -13.88
N VAL A 213 6.57 -5.03 -13.20
CA VAL A 213 7.70 -4.99 -12.26
C VAL A 213 8.59 -6.21 -12.47
N ALA A 214 9.89 -6.14 -12.21
CA ALA A 214 10.80 -7.28 -12.43
C ALA A 214 10.60 -8.40 -11.38
N GLY A 215 9.79 -8.16 -10.34
CA GLY A 215 9.47 -9.17 -9.32
C GLY A 215 10.55 -9.35 -8.25
N THR A 216 11.54 -8.46 -8.20
CA THR A 216 12.49 -8.40 -7.09
C THR A 216 11.82 -7.86 -5.84
N GLU A 217 12.26 -8.31 -4.66
CA GLU A 217 11.72 -7.87 -3.37
C GLU A 217 11.76 -6.34 -3.22
N LYS A 218 12.87 -5.70 -3.61
CA LYS A 218 13.07 -4.24 -3.49
C LYS A 218 12.09 -3.44 -4.36
N GLU A 219 11.85 -3.87 -5.60
CA GLU A 219 10.92 -3.19 -6.49
C GLU A 219 9.48 -3.35 -6.02
N LEU A 220 9.12 -4.57 -5.60
CA LEU A 220 7.81 -4.84 -5.02
C LEU A 220 7.60 -4.03 -3.74
N GLU A 221 8.61 -3.91 -2.89
CA GLU A 221 8.53 -3.08 -1.69
C GLU A 221 8.36 -1.60 -2.05
N SER A 222 9.11 -1.09 -3.02
CA SER A 222 8.94 0.28 -3.54
C SER A 222 7.53 0.51 -4.10
N PHE A 223 6.97 -0.49 -4.78
CA PHE A 223 5.61 -0.46 -5.29
C PHE A 223 4.58 -0.42 -4.14
N PHE A 224 4.66 -1.32 -3.17
CA PHE A 224 3.70 -1.38 -2.05
C PHE A 224 3.82 -0.17 -1.13
N LYS A 225 5.00 0.45 -1.01
CA LYS A 225 5.19 1.72 -0.29
C LYS A 225 4.31 2.85 -0.80
N THR A 226 3.85 2.78 -2.06
CA THR A 226 2.87 3.76 -2.58
C THR A 226 1.54 3.74 -1.82
N TRP A 227 1.19 2.65 -1.13
CA TRP A 227 0.02 2.58 -0.25
C TRP A 227 0.16 3.43 1.03
N LEU A 228 1.38 3.86 1.36
CA LEU A 228 1.63 4.72 2.52
C LEU A 228 1.47 6.21 2.21
N LEU A 229 1.33 6.56 0.94
CA LEU A 229 1.20 7.95 0.50
C LEU A 229 -0.23 8.44 0.72
N ASP A 230 -0.40 9.70 1.10
CA ASP A 230 -1.75 10.24 1.21
C ASP A 230 -2.43 10.23 -0.17
N CYS A 231 -3.67 9.73 -0.21
CA CYS A 231 -4.51 9.74 -1.39
C CYS A 231 -5.10 11.12 -1.67
N ASP A 232 -4.92 12.06 -0.74
CA ASP A 232 -5.26 13.46 -0.91
C ASP A 232 -4.15 14.26 -1.58
N ILE A 233 -4.52 15.43 -2.10
CA ILE A 233 -3.64 16.37 -2.79
C ILE A 233 -3.03 17.41 -1.83
N ASP A 234 -3.60 17.56 -0.63
CA ASP A 234 -3.10 18.49 0.39
C ASP A 234 -2.04 17.80 1.27
N HIS A 235 -0.80 17.80 0.79
CA HIS A 235 0.38 17.32 1.53
C HIS A 235 0.99 18.37 2.48
N GLU A 236 0.34 19.54 2.63
CA GLU A 236 0.92 20.72 3.28
C GLU A 236 0.04 21.25 4.42
N HIS A 237 0.00 20.51 5.54
CA HIS A 237 -0.82 20.89 6.69
C HIS A 237 -0.21 22.03 7.55
N LEU A 238 1.12 22.24 7.52
CA LEU A 238 1.78 23.32 8.27
C LEU A 238 3.01 23.87 7.53
N ARG A 239 3.13 25.20 7.51
CA ARG A 239 4.35 25.92 7.08
C ARG A 239 4.92 26.69 8.27
N ILE A 240 6.07 26.26 8.77
CA ILE A 240 6.81 26.96 9.83
C ILE A 240 7.80 27.90 9.17
N SER A 241 7.58 29.20 9.29
CA SER A 241 8.53 30.20 8.81
C SER A 241 9.56 30.49 9.91
N LEU A 242 10.82 30.21 9.64
CA LEU A 242 11.92 30.53 10.54
C LEU A 242 12.35 31.99 10.34
N PRO A 243 12.90 32.66 11.37
CA PRO A 243 13.43 34.01 11.23
C PRO A 243 14.48 34.07 10.11
N PRO A 244 14.51 35.13 9.29
CA PRO A 244 15.58 35.32 8.32
C PRO A 244 16.93 35.38 9.04
N SER A 245 17.97 34.80 8.44
CA SER A 245 19.32 34.87 8.99
C SER A 245 19.78 36.32 9.03
N VAL A 246 20.28 36.74 10.18
CA VAL A 246 20.79 38.12 10.43
C VAL A 246 22.00 38.44 9.55
N ASP A 247 22.67 37.40 9.03
CA ASP A 247 23.94 37.52 8.31
C ASP A 247 23.77 37.78 6.80
N LEU A 248 22.55 37.69 6.24
CA LEU A 248 22.27 38.02 4.84
C LEU A 248 21.01 38.89 4.70
N PRO A 249 21.16 40.24 4.70
CA PRO A 249 20.05 41.14 4.43
C PRO A 249 19.51 40.91 3.01
N GLY A 250 18.22 40.54 2.92
CA GLY A 250 17.52 40.24 1.65
C GLY A 250 17.28 38.75 1.36
N SER A 251 17.77 37.84 2.22
CA SER A 251 17.50 36.41 2.08
C SER A 251 16.05 36.07 2.50
N ALA A 252 15.37 35.26 1.68
CA ALA A 252 14.03 34.77 2.00
C ALA A 252 14.04 33.97 3.32
N SER A 253 13.06 34.20 4.18
CA SER A 253 12.91 33.45 5.44
C SER A 253 12.80 31.95 5.12
N PRO A 254 13.63 31.09 5.74
CA PRO A 254 13.56 29.66 5.48
C PRO A 254 12.22 29.10 5.98
N VAL A 255 11.52 28.36 5.13
CA VAL A 255 10.22 27.77 5.46
C VAL A 255 10.36 26.27 5.56
N LEU A 256 10.03 25.73 6.74
CA LEU A 256 9.88 24.30 6.95
C LEU A 256 8.44 23.92 6.62
N LYS A 257 8.27 22.98 5.68
CA LYS A 257 6.98 22.37 5.40
C LYS A 257 6.86 21.09 6.23
N CYS A 258 5.82 21.01 7.04
CA CYS A 258 5.53 19.87 7.90
C CYS A 258 4.15 19.34 7.61
N ASP A 259 4.04 18.02 7.66
CA ASP A 259 2.76 17.39 7.82
C ASP A 259 2.55 17.06 9.31
N ILE A 260 1.70 17.84 9.98
CA ILE A 260 1.36 17.62 11.41
C ILE A 260 0.65 16.29 11.60
N GLY A 261 -0.21 15.90 10.64
CA GLY A 261 -0.98 14.66 10.73
C GLY A 261 -0.08 13.41 10.66
N GLU A 262 1.02 13.52 9.93
CA GLU A 262 2.01 12.46 9.77
C GLU A 262 3.15 12.49 10.78
N CYS A 263 3.30 13.57 11.55
CA CYS A 263 4.52 13.86 12.32
C CYS A 263 5.80 13.76 11.46
N LEU A 264 5.69 13.98 10.15
CA LEU A 264 6.80 13.89 9.21
C LEU A 264 7.22 15.28 8.74
N ILE A 265 8.53 15.43 8.62
CA ILE A 265 9.16 16.61 8.03
C ILE A 265 9.72 16.17 6.68
N ASN A 266 9.39 16.91 5.61
CA ASN A 266 10.02 16.67 4.32
C ASN A 266 11.50 17.09 4.40
N PRO A 267 12.46 16.16 4.31
CA PRO A 267 13.87 16.49 4.48
C PRO A 267 14.40 17.40 3.36
N LEU A 268 13.79 17.37 2.16
CA LEU A 268 14.14 18.26 1.06
C LEU A 268 13.69 19.70 1.30
N SER A 269 12.76 19.91 2.24
CA SER A 269 12.29 21.22 2.67
C SER A 269 13.10 21.77 3.84
N LEU A 270 14.13 21.07 4.31
CA LEU A 270 15.00 21.55 5.38
C LEU A 270 15.94 22.65 4.85
N PRO A 271 15.92 23.85 5.43
CA PRO A 271 16.83 24.91 5.03
C PRO A 271 18.27 24.52 5.32
N PHE A 272 19.18 24.69 4.37
CA PHE A 272 20.56 24.18 4.48
C PHE A 272 20.65 22.64 4.54
N GLY A 273 19.78 21.92 3.82
CA GLY A 273 19.81 20.45 3.67
C GLY A 273 21.19 19.82 3.52
N HIS A 274 22.11 20.50 2.80
CA HIS A 274 23.51 20.07 2.62
C HIS A 274 24.34 19.97 3.92
N ARG A 275 23.87 20.56 5.03
CA ARG A 275 24.54 20.51 6.34
C ARG A 275 23.97 19.45 7.27
N TYR A 276 22.88 18.78 6.88
CA TYR A 276 22.27 17.72 7.68
C TYR A 276 22.64 16.37 7.11
N GLN A 277 22.98 15.44 7.99
CA GLN A 277 23.12 14.03 7.66
C GLN A 277 21.88 13.30 8.20
N ILE A 278 21.20 12.57 7.32
CA ILE A 278 20.07 11.73 7.74
C ILE A 278 20.65 10.57 8.54
N GLN A 279 20.46 10.61 9.84
CA GLN A 279 20.77 9.50 10.72
C GLN A 279 19.54 8.59 10.76
N MET A 280 19.70 7.36 10.26
CA MET A 280 18.64 6.35 10.37
C MET A 280 18.55 5.93 11.84
N ASP A 281 17.36 6.02 12.43
CA ASP A 281 17.14 5.49 13.77
C ASP A 281 17.37 3.97 13.72
N PHE A 282 18.34 3.50 14.50
CA PHE A 282 18.38 2.09 14.86
C PHE A 282 17.21 1.84 15.80
N CYS A 283 16.25 0.99 15.40
CA CYS A 283 15.22 0.49 16.30
C CYS A 283 15.90 -0.22 17.48
N SER A 284 16.09 0.51 18.59
CA SER A 284 16.38 -0.09 19.87
C SER A 284 15.07 -0.72 20.35
N ILE A 285 14.90 -2.00 20.04
CA ILE A 285 13.92 -2.83 20.71
C ILE A 285 14.38 -2.90 22.17
N GLN A 286 13.87 -2.01 23.03
CA GLN A 286 13.94 -2.21 24.47
C GLN A 286 13.04 -3.41 24.78
N LEU A 287 13.63 -4.60 24.75
CA LEU A 287 13.09 -5.74 25.48
C LEU A 287 13.04 -5.32 26.95
N GLY A 288 11.83 -5.19 27.48
CA GLY A 288 11.57 -4.76 28.84
C GLY A 288 12.30 -5.66 29.84
N GLY A 289 13.44 -5.17 30.33
CA GLY A 289 14.12 -5.72 31.50
C GLY A 289 13.62 -4.99 32.73
N SER A 290 12.78 -5.65 33.52
CA SER A 290 12.40 -5.22 34.86
C SER A 290 13.64 -5.23 35.78
N GLY A 291 14.31 -4.10 35.89
CA GLY A 291 15.37 -3.86 36.87
C GLY A 291 14.79 -3.20 38.12
N LEU A 292 14.53 -3.99 39.16
CA LEU A 292 14.34 -3.47 40.52
C LEU A 292 15.57 -2.67 40.94
N THR A 293 15.46 -1.35 41.02
CA THR A 293 16.46 -0.52 41.69
C THR A 293 16.13 -0.46 43.18
N LYS A 294 16.94 -1.16 43.99
CA LYS A 294 17.00 -0.99 45.45
C LYS A 294 17.23 0.49 45.78
N SER A 295 16.34 1.07 46.59
CA SER A 295 16.55 2.38 47.21
C SER A 295 17.61 2.25 48.30
N ALA A 296 18.71 2.97 48.16
CA ALA A 296 19.70 3.20 49.20
C ALA A 296 19.83 4.71 49.44
N GLY A 297 19.18 5.16 50.50
CA GLY A 297 19.59 6.21 51.46
C GLY A 297 19.90 7.62 50.97
N MET A 298 19.21 8.60 51.53
CA MET A 298 19.90 9.81 52.00
C MET A 298 19.23 10.40 53.25
N LEU A 299 20.11 10.70 54.21
CA LEU A 299 19.88 11.33 55.51
C LEU A 299 19.23 12.71 55.42
N LEU A 300 18.31 12.99 56.33
CA LEU A 300 18.06 14.33 56.89
C LEU A 300 17.67 14.15 58.36
N GLY A 301 18.45 14.77 59.27
CA GLY A 301 18.21 14.79 60.72
C GLY A 301 19.44 14.39 61.52
#